data_AF-A0A3D4W178-F1
#
_entry.id   AF-A0A3D4W178-F1
#
_cell.length_a   1.000
_cell.length_b   1.000
_cell.length_c   1.000
_cell.angle_alpha   90.00
_cell.angle_beta   90.00
_cell.angle_gamma   90.00
#
_symmetry.space_group_name_H-M   'P 1'
#
loop_
_entity.id
_entity.type
_entity.pdbx_description
1 polymer ?
#
loop_
_entity_poly.entity_id
_entity_poly.type
_entity_poly.pdbx_seq_one_letter_code
_entity_poly.pdbx_strand_id
1 'polypeptide(L)' 'YSPELKFYSNKVKMDENLDTNIKGLHCLGDSSGWTRGLMMASVMGVLMGRKLAEKEGC' A
#
# COMPACT_ATOMS: atom_id res chain seq x y z
N TYR A 1 -4.99 16.72 27.50
CA TYR A 1 -5.23 15.91 26.29
C TYR A 1 -4.14 16.30 25.31
N SER A 2 -3.09 15.49 25.18
CA SER A 2 -2.04 15.79 24.19
C SER A 2 -2.61 15.58 22.80
N PRO A 3 -2.37 16.49 21.83
CA PRO A 3 -2.79 16.26 20.47
C PRO A 3 -2.07 15.01 19.95
N GLU A 4 -2.82 14.05 19.44
CA GLU A 4 -2.26 12.93 18.69
C GLU A 4 -1.74 13.48 17.36
N LEU A 5 -0.47 13.89 17.35
CA LEU A 5 0.18 14.45 16.17
C LEU A 5 0.67 13.29 15.29
N LYS A 6 -0.26 12.67 14.54
CA LYS A 6 0.12 11.79 13.44
C LYS A 6 0.60 12.67 12.30
N PHE A 7 1.92 12.76 12.11
CA PHE A 7 2.49 13.37 10.93
C PHE A 7 1.87 12.69 9.71
N TYR A 8 1.05 13.42 8.94
CA TYR A 8 0.46 12.91 7.72
C TYR A 8 1.55 12.70 6.68
N SER A 9 2.04 11.46 6.68
CA SER A 9 2.21 10.57 5.55
C SER A 9 3.01 11.13 4.38
N ASN A 10 4.32 10.85 4.41
CA ASN A 10 5.11 10.80 3.19
C ASN A 10 4.43 9.82 2.23
N LYS A 11 3.82 10.32 1.14
CA LYS A 11 3.16 9.46 0.16
C LYS A 11 4.24 8.79 -0.66
N VAL A 12 4.41 7.49 -0.46
CA VAL A 12 5.36 6.70 -1.27
C VAL A 12 4.86 6.75 -2.71
N LYS A 13 5.70 7.20 -3.64
CA LYS A 13 5.31 7.23 -5.06
C LYS A 13 5.24 5.79 -5.57
N MET A 14 4.07 5.42 -6.10
CA MET A 14 3.80 4.09 -6.63
C MET A 14 3.10 4.21 -7.98
N ASP A 15 3.15 3.13 -8.75
CA ASP A 15 2.37 2.97 -9.97
C ASP A 15 1.01 2.30 -9.71
N GLU A 16 0.26 2.01 -10.77
CA GLU A 16 -1.04 1.31 -10.72
C GLU A 16 -0.90 -0.17 -10.28
N ASN A 17 0.33 -0.67 -10.16
CA ASN A 17 0.68 -2.00 -9.70
C ASN A 17 1.13 -2.06 -8.25
N LEU A 18 1.08 -0.94 -7.53
CA LEU A 18 1.59 -0.84 -6.15
C LEU A 18 3.10 -1.10 -6.07
N ASP A 19 3.81 -0.95 -7.20
CA ASP A 19 5.25 -1.01 -7.28
C ASP A 19 5.85 0.35 -6.94
N THR A 20 6.90 0.34 -6.12
CA THR A 20 7.69 1.53 -5.82
C THR A 20 8.77 1.75 -6.88
N ASN A 21 9.61 2.76 -6.69
CA ASN A 21 10.82 2.96 -7.50
C ASN A 21 11.89 1.86 -7.32
N ILE A 22 11.68 0.90 -6.41
CA ILE A 22 12.56 -0.23 -6.18
C ILE A 22 11.87 -1.50 -6.68
N LYS A 23 12.50 -2.20 -7.63
CA LYS A 23 11.95 -3.42 -8.22
C LYS A 23 11.73 -4.50 -7.16
N GLY A 24 10.49 -5.01 -7.06
CA GLY A 24 10.11 -6.04 -6.10
C GLY A 24 9.83 -5.51 -4.69
N LEU A 25 9.86 -4.19 -4.49
CA LEU A 25 9.41 -3.55 -3.26
C LEU A 25 8.00 -2.97 -3.48
N HIS A 26 7.02 -3.60 -2.85
CA HIS A 26 5.63 -3.16 -2.84
C HIS A 26 5.29 -2.47 -1.52
N CYS A 27 4.64 -1.32 -1.58
CA CYS A 27 4.15 -0.61 -0.40
C CYS A 27 2.62 -0.58 -0.41
N LEU A 28 1.97 -1.03 0.66
CA LEU A 28 0.51 -1.11 0.76
C LEU A 28 0.04 -0.69 2.15
N GLY A 29 -1.26 -0.40 2.26
CA GLY A 29 -1.88 -0.02 3.53
C GLY A 29 -1.35 1.32 4.06
N ASP A 30 -1.51 1.56 5.36
CA ASP A 30 -1.17 2.84 5.99
C ASP A 30 0.31 3.22 5.81
N SER A 31 1.19 2.23 5.65
CA SER A 31 2.62 2.44 5.39
C SER A 31 2.90 3.15 4.05
N SER A 32 2.01 3.01 3.07
CA SER A 32 2.14 3.66 1.76
C SER A 32 1.79 5.15 1.78
N GLY A 33 1.05 5.60 2.79
CA GLY A 33 0.48 6.95 2.84
C GLY A 33 -0.70 7.19 1.88
N TRP A 34 -1.10 6.20 1.09
CA TRP A 34 -2.26 6.26 0.17
C TRP A 34 -3.55 5.74 0.78
N THR A 35 -3.44 5.03 1.90
CA THR A 35 -4.58 4.45 2.61
C THR A 35 -5.10 5.41 3.68
N ARG A 36 -6.42 5.43 3.87
CA ARG A 36 -7.10 6.24 4.91
C ARG A 36 -7.96 5.39 5.84
N GLY A 37 -7.46 4.22 6.20
CA GLY A 37 -8.13 3.29 7.11
C GLY A 37 -8.18 1.85 6.61
N LEU A 38 -8.63 0.98 7.51
CA LEU A 38 -8.56 -0.48 7.36
C LEU A 38 -9.22 -1.01 6.09
N MET A 39 -10.36 -0.44 5.69
CA MET A 39 -11.05 -0.89 4.46
C MET A 39 -10.17 -0.75 3.22
N MET A 40 -9.51 0.41 3.07
CA MET A 40 -8.64 0.68 1.94
C MET A 40 -7.37 -0.18 2.01
N ALA A 41 -6.84 -0.43 3.22
CA ALA A 41 -5.68 -1.33 3.42
C ALA A 41 -6.01 -2.76 2.97
N SER A 42 -7.19 -3.26 3.36
CA SER A 42 -7.65 -4.59 3.02
C SER A 42 -7.85 -4.77 1.52
N VAL A 43 -8.48 -3.81 0.84
CA VAL A 43 -8.67 -3.86 -0.62
C VAL A 43 -7.34 -3.88 -1.36
N MET A 44 -6.38 -3.03 -0.96
CA MET A 44 -5.04 -3.02 -1.55
C MET A 44 -4.31 -4.35 -1.38
N GLY A 45 -4.43 -4.99 -0.21
CA GLY A 45 -3.87 -6.33 0.04
C GLY A 45 -4.45 -7.41 -0.87
N VAL A 46 -5.77 -7.41 -1.08
CA VAL A 46 -6.43 -8.37 -1.98
C VAL A 46 -6.01 -8.16 -3.43
N LEU A 47 -5.93 -6.90 -3.88
CA LEU A 47 -5.48 -6.57 -5.24
C LEU A 47 -4.03 -7.02 -5.46
N MET A 48 -3.14 -6.77 -4.50
CA MET A 48 -1.75 -7.22 -4.57
C MET A 48 -1.65 -8.75 -4.60
N GLY A 49 -2.39 -9.44 -3.73
CA GLY A 49 -2.41 -10.90 -3.68
C GLY A 49 -2.86 -11.54 -5.00
N ARG A 50 -3.89 -10.98 -5.65
CA ARG A 50 -4.34 -11.44 -6.98
C ARG A 50 -3.27 -11.24 -8.04
N LYS A 51 -2.64 -10.06 -8.08
CA LYS A 51 -1.55 -9.78 -9.02
C LYS A 51 -0.35 -10.73 -8.84
N LEU A 52 -0.01 -11.06 -7.60
CA LEU A 52 1.03 -12.04 -7.30
C LEU A 52 0.62 -13.45 -7.75
N ALA A 53 -0.61 -13.87 -7.48
CA ALA A 53 -1.11 -15.18 -7.92
C ALA A 53 -1.09 -15.31 -9.45
N GLU A 54 -1.55 -14.29 -10.18
CA GLU A 54 -1.49 -14.23 -11.64
C GLU A 54 -0.04 -14.28 -12.17
N LYS A 55 0.89 -13.60 -11.48
CA LYS A 55 2.31 -13.56 -11.86
C LYS A 55 3.04 -14.88 -11.59
N GLU A 56 2.68 -15.58 -10.52
CA GLU A 56 3.25 -16.87 -10.13
C GLU A 56 2.59 -18.06 -10.86
N GLY A 57 1.55 -17.83 -11.68
CA GLY A 57 0.95 -18.84 -12.55
C GLY A 57 0.08 -19.88 -11.82
N CYS A 58 -0.55 -19.50 -10.71
CA CYS A 58 -1.49 -20.34 -9.97
C CYS A 58 -2.95 -20.06 -10.39
#